data_AF-A0A6N7CU12-F1
#
_entry.id   AF-A0A6N7CU12-F1
#
_cell.length_a   1.000
_cell.length_b   1.000
_cell.length_c   1.000
_cell.angle_alpha   90.00
_cell.angle_beta   90.00
_cell.angle_gamma   90.00
#
_symmetry.space_group_name_H-M   'P 1'
#
loop_
_entity.id
_entity.type
_entity.pdbx_description
1 polymer ?
#
loop_
_entity_poly.entity_id
_entity_poly.type
_entity_poly.pdbx_seq_one_letter_code
_entity_poly.pdbx_strand_id
1 'polypeptide(L)'
;MAQRCNWAQAIEGAIDSAHSNFLHNDLNRRLAEGGDYTGGGGLLNFQLTDGAPRLEVENLPYGFHYAGIRDALVDGEHKKYVRTTQFVAPSWALFSAPENWVFSQVFVPVDDENTIFYFIHARLDDENIEPDYRAKILEWSGVGELDENFHMDFHSGNMWQQDRDLMDRKKHGDKFSFSGMTGNQVEDLGIQESMGPIEDRSREHLGTSDLAIIRMRRLILDAARKYAKGETPIGLGRNFSYEEIRAAEKMIEPGTSWKGQVGSRGVAENTAAN
;
A
#
# COMPACT_ATOMS: atom_id res chain seq x y z
N MET A 1 -10.79 -11.30 -0.59
CA MET A 1 -11.37 -11.23 -1.94
C MET A 1 -10.45 -11.93 -2.91
N ALA A 2 -10.98 -12.64 -3.89
CA ALA A 2 -10.19 -13.26 -4.95
C ALA A 2 -9.96 -12.28 -6.10
N GLN A 3 -8.71 -12.22 -6.58
CA GLN A 3 -8.25 -11.43 -7.71
C GLN A 3 -7.80 -12.34 -8.85
N ARG A 4 -8.17 -11.99 -10.07
CA ARG A 4 -7.84 -12.72 -11.31
C ARG A 4 -6.51 -12.27 -11.89
N CYS A 5 -5.48 -12.32 -11.06
CA CYS A 5 -4.19 -11.76 -11.35
C CYS A 5 -3.10 -12.44 -10.48
N ASN A 6 -1.86 -12.51 -10.98
CA ASN A 6 -0.72 -13.06 -10.26
C ASN A 6 -0.42 -12.26 -8.98
N TRP A 7 0.02 -12.92 -7.92
CA TRP A 7 0.27 -12.25 -6.64
C TRP A 7 1.33 -11.15 -6.72
N ALA A 8 2.34 -11.31 -7.60
CA ALA A 8 3.45 -10.38 -7.71
C ALA A 8 3.02 -9.01 -8.26
N GLN A 9 2.10 -8.99 -9.24
CA GLN A 9 1.55 -7.72 -9.75
C GLN A 9 0.55 -7.10 -8.77
N ALA A 10 -0.19 -7.92 -8.01
CA ALA A 10 -1.10 -7.41 -6.99
C ALA A 10 -0.35 -6.66 -5.87
N ILE A 11 0.69 -7.29 -5.30
CA ILE A 11 1.48 -6.68 -4.23
C ILE A 11 2.30 -5.47 -4.70
N GLU A 12 2.69 -5.42 -5.98
CA GLU A 12 3.36 -4.26 -6.58
C GLU A 12 2.52 -2.99 -6.42
N GLY A 13 1.20 -3.09 -6.55
CA GLY A 13 0.28 -1.97 -6.29
C GLY A 13 0.33 -1.52 -4.83
N ALA A 14 0.35 -2.44 -3.88
CA ALA A 14 0.35 -2.13 -2.44
C ALA A 14 1.63 -1.44 -1.95
N ILE A 15 2.77 -1.71 -2.58
CA ILE A 15 4.07 -1.13 -2.23
C ILE A 15 4.45 0.06 -3.11
N ASP A 16 3.61 0.45 -4.07
CA ASP A 16 3.77 1.67 -4.83
C ASP A 16 3.05 2.82 -4.13
N SER A 17 3.79 3.86 -3.75
CA SER A 17 3.17 5.06 -3.18
C SER A 17 2.67 6.05 -4.24
N ALA A 18 3.14 5.94 -5.50
CA ALA A 18 2.88 6.92 -6.53
C ALA A 18 1.44 6.87 -7.05
N HIS A 19 0.86 5.67 -7.26
CA HIS A 19 -0.50 5.54 -7.78
C HIS A 19 -1.52 6.26 -6.90
N SER A 20 -1.32 6.30 -5.58
CA SER A 20 -2.28 6.89 -4.63
C SER A 20 -2.60 8.37 -4.90
N ASN A 21 -1.69 9.09 -5.56
CA ASN A 21 -1.89 10.49 -5.94
C ASN A 21 -2.79 10.66 -7.18
N PHE A 22 -2.89 9.62 -8.00
CA PHE A 22 -3.66 9.61 -9.24
C PHE A 22 -4.95 8.81 -9.10
N LEU A 23 -4.82 7.53 -8.74
CA LEU A 23 -5.90 6.56 -8.68
C LEU A 23 -6.95 6.99 -7.65
N HIS A 24 -6.54 7.16 -6.40
CA HIS A 24 -7.45 7.51 -5.29
C HIS A 24 -7.65 9.02 -5.12
N ASN A 25 -7.38 9.83 -6.14
CA ASN A 25 -7.32 11.30 -5.99
C ASN A 25 -8.65 11.88 -5.47
N ASP A 26 -9.78 11.43 -6.01
CA ASP A 26 -11.09 11.92 -5.64
C ASP A 26 -11.52 11.45 -4.24
N LEU A 27 -11.21 10.20 -3.88
CA LEU A 27 -11.41 9.68 -2.52
C LEU A 27 -10.56 10.47 -1.52
N ASN A 28 -9.27 10.64 -1.80
CA ASN A 28 -8.35 11.37 -0.92
C ASN A 28 -8.75 12.84 -0.76
N ARG A 29 -9.29 13.49 -1.80
CA ARG A 29 -9.80 14.86 -1.66
C ARG A 29 -11.05 14.91 -0.80
N ARG A 30 -12.00 13.97 -0.96
CA ARG A 30 -13.18 13.89 -0.08
C ARG A 30 -12.77 13.73 1.38
N LEU A 31 -11.71 12.97 1.66
CA LEU A 31 -11.11 12.85 2.99
C LEU A 31 -10.53 14.20 3.47
N ALA A 32 -9.73 14.86 2.64
CA ALA A 32 -9.11 16.15 2.94
C ALA A 32 -10.14 17.27 3.23
N GLU A 33 -11.31 17.23 2.60
CA GLU A 33 -12.41 18.19 2.78
C GLU A 33 -13.26 17.93 4.05
N GLY A 34 -12.79 17.05 4.96
CA GLY A 34 -13.48 16.72 6.21
C GLY A 34 -14.29 15.43 6.16
N GLY A 35 -14.04 14.56 5.16
CA GLY A 35 -14.60 13.23 5.11
C GLY A 35 -14.08 12.36 6.25
N ASP A 36 -14.97 11.97 7.17
CA ASP A 36 -14.70 11.06 8.28
C ASP A 36 -14.69 9.59 7.82
N TYR A 37 -13.92 9.30 6.77
CA TYR A 37 -13.74 7.94 6.26
C TYR A 37 -12.33 7.49 6.64
N THR A 38 -12.24 7.02 7.89
CA THR A 38 -11.20 6.09 8.32
C THR A 38 -9.79 6.66 8.37
N GLY A 39 -9.49 7.39 9.45
CA GLY A 39 -8.27 7.23 10.25
C GLY A 39 -6.88 7.31 9.59
N GLY A 40 -6.74 7.55 8.29
CA GLY A 40 -5.47 8.00 7.72
C GLY A 40 -5.09 9.24 8.51
N GLY A 41 -3.96 9.19 9.22
CA GLY A 41 -3.58 10.27 10.12
C GLY A 41 -3.69 11.62 9.40
N GLY A 42 -4.04 12.66 10.16
CA GLY A 42 -4.40 13.99 9.64
C GLY A 42 -3.34 14.71 8.79
N LEU A 43 -2.28 14.00 8.38
CA LEU A 43 -1.21 14.40 7.50
C LEU A 43 -1.43 13.97 6.03
N LEU A 44 -2.55 13.32 5.69
CA LEU A 44 -2.90 12.94 4.31
C LEU A 44 -2.82 14.14 3.32
N ASN A 45 -3.07 15.35 3.80
CA ASN A 45 -2.94 16.58 3.00
C ASN A 45 -1.54 16.79 2.42
N PHE A 46 -0.48 16.42 3.15
CA PHE A 46 0.90 16.55 2.65
C PHE A 46 1.20 15.55 1.52
N GLN A 47 0.53 14.40 1.51
CA GLN A 47 0.62 13.45 0.40
C GLN A 47 -0.01 14.01 -0.87
N LEU A 48 -1.13 14.75 -0.74
CA LEU A 48 -1.91 15.28 -1.86
C LEU A 48 -1.26 16.49 -2.54
N THR A 49 -0.51 17.31 -1.79
CA THR A 49 0.07 18.56 -2.32
C THR A 49 1.43 18.40 -2.99
N ASP A 50 2.14 17.29 -2.72
CA ASP A 50 3.43 16.98 -3.36
C ASP A 50 3.41 15.58 -4.00
N GLY A 51 3.28 15.61 -5.34
CA GLY A 51 3.22 14.44 -6.20
C GLY A 51 4.55 13.72 -6.41
N ALA A 52 5.67 14.28 -5.98
CA ALA A 52 7.02 13.79 -6.29
C ALA A 52 7.86 13.59 -5.00
N PRO A 53 7.45 12.70 -4.09
CA PRO A 53 8.19 12.46 -2.86
C PRO A 53 9.59 11.95 -3.16
N ARG A 54 10.54 12.33 -2.30
CA ARG A 54 11.85 11.70 -2.29
C ARG A 54 11.74 10.32 -1.65
N LEU A 55 12.03 9.28 -2.43
CA LEU A 55 11.98 7.90 -1.96
C LEU A 55 13.33 7.46 -1.40
N GLU A 56 13.32 6.93 -0.18
CA GLU A 56 14.47 6.24 0.42
C GLU A 56 14.08 4.84 0.86
N VAL A 57 15.00 3.87 0.76
CA VAL A 57 14.77 2.49 1.15
C VAL A 57 15.85 1.98 2.10
N GLU A 58 15.47 1.10 3.02
CA GLU A 58 16.36 0.32 3.88
C GLU A 58 15.94 -1.16 3.80
N ASN A 59 16.88 -2.02 3.44
CA ASN A 59 16.66 -3.47 3.41
C ASN A 59 16.73 -4.01 4.84
N LEU A 60 15.86 -4.96 5.13
CA LEU A 60 15.72 -5.59 6.44
C LEU A 60 15.69 -7.12 6.28
N PRO A 61 15.95 -7.89 7.34
CA PRO A 61 16.03 -9.36 7.23
C PRO A 61 14.74 -10.06 6.78
N TYR A 62 13.60 -9.37 6.83
CA TYR A 62 12.30 -9.87 6.34
C TYR A 62 11.89 -9.30 4.98
N GLY A 63 12.61 -8.30 4.45
CA GLY A 63 12.20 -7.57 3.28
C GLY A 63 12.84 -6.20 3.21
N PHE A 64 12.02 -5.16 3.19
CA PHE A 64 12.51 -3.80 3.27
C PHE A 64 11.41 -2.88 3.80
N HIS A 65 11.81 -1.69 4.18
CA HIS A 65 10.88 -0.58 4.31
C HIS A 65 11.41 0.62 3.55
N TYR A 66 10.48 1.44 3.08
CA TYR A 66 10.83 2.64 2.36
C TYR A 66 9.99 3.80 2.83
N ALA A 67 10.52 5.00 2.63
CA ALA A 67 9.93 6.25 3.06
C ALA A 67 9.64 7.12 1.85
N GLY A 68 8.41 7.62 1.77
CA GLY A 68 8.07 8.80 0.96
C GLY A 68 8.28 10.05 1.79
N ILE A 69 9.29 10.85 1.43
CA ILE A 69 9.71 12.04 2.18
C ILE A 69 9.30 13.28 1.40
N ARG A 70 8.51 14.15 2.03
CA ARG A 70 7.99 15.39 1.45
C ARG A 70 8.38 16.59 2.30
N ASP A 71 8.56 17.73 1.63
CA ASP A 71 8.70 19.01 2.31
C ASP A 71 7.35 19.46 2.87
N ALA A 72 7.34 19.91 4.13
CA ALA A 72 6.16 20.40 4.81
C ALA A 72 6.45 21.75 5.46
N LEU A 73 5.46 22.63 5.44
CA LEU A 73 5.48 23.90 6.19
C LEU A 73 4.36 23.83 7.23
N VAL A 74 4.74 23.80 8.52
CA VAL A 74 3.80 23.72 9.64
C VAL A 74 4.06 24.90 10.56
N ASP A 75 3.06 25.75 10.77
CA ASP A 75 3.16 26.98 11.58
C ASP A 75 4.34 27.89 11.21
N GLY A 76 4.69 27.94 9.92
CA GLY A 76 5.80 28.73 9.39
C GLY A 76 7.18 28.07 9.53
N GLU A 77 7.27 26.88 10.11
CA GLU A 77 8.50 26.11 10.23
C GLU A 77 8.62 25.04 9.15
N HIS A 78 9.81 24.90 8.57
CA HIS A 78 10.12 23.83 7.64
C HIS A 78 10.27 22.50 8.39
N LYS A 79 9.47 21.51 8.01
CA LYS A 79 9.52 20.13 8.49
C LYS A 79 9.65 19.17 7.32
N LYS A 80 9.92 17.90 7.63
CA LYS A 80 9.81 16.80 6.67
C LYS A 80 8.65 15.91 7.09
N TYR A 81 7.68 15.73 6.20
CA TYR A 81 6.66 14.70 6.35
C TYR A 81 7.22 13.38 5.82
N VAL A 82 7.19 12.35 6.65
CA VAL A 82 7.65 11.01 6.30
C VAL A 82 6.51 10.04 6.48
N ARG A 83 6.18 9.28 5.42
CA ARG A 83 5.29 8.13 5.46
C ARG A 83 6.08 6.89 5.07
N THR A 84 6.04 5.86 5.90
CA THR A 84 6.71 4.59 5.64
C THR A 84 5.74 3.53 5.15
N THR A 85 6.26 2.67 4.29
CA THR A 85 5.61 1.44 3.84
C THR A 85 6.59 0.29 4.00
N GLN A 86 6.09 -0.85 4.44
CA GLN A 86 6.86 -2.06 4.73
C GLN A 86 6.49 -3.12 3.70
N PHE A 87 7.50 -3.75 3.10
CA PHE A 87 7.33 -5.02 2.40
C PHE A 87 7.90 -6.14 3.28
N VAL A 88 7.06 -7.10 3.61
CA VAL A 88 7.42 -8.28 4.39
C VAL A 88 7.25 -9.49 3.48
N ALA A 89 8.37 -10.12 3.15
CA ALA A 89 8.38 -11.20 2.19
C ALA A 89 7.59 -12.43 2.70
N PRO A 90 6.89 -13.14 1.81
CA PRO A 90 6.77 -12.85 0.39
C PRO A 90 5.60 -11.90 0.05
N SER A 91 4.57 -11.82 0.89
CA SER A 91 3.22 -11.44 0.45
C SER A 91 2.55 -10.34 1.28
N TRP A 92 3.29 -9.67 2.17
CA TRP A 92 2.73 -8.68 3.08
C TRP A 92 3.21 -7.27 2.74
N ALA A 93 2.27 -6.33 2.72
CA ALA A 93 2.52 -4.90 2.69
C ALA A 93 1.87 -4.25 3.92
N LEU A 94 2.61 -3.40 4.63
CA LEU A 94 2.05 -2.58 5.71
C LEU A 94 2.26 -1.11 5.38
N PHE A 95 1.28 -0.28 5.69
CA PHE A 95 1.31 1.17 5.47
C PHE A 95 0.90 1.90 6.75
N SER A 96 1.17 3.21 6.76
CA SER A 96 0.78 4.06 7.87
C SER A 96 -0.68 3.87 8.25
N ALA A 97 -0.91 3.73 9.55
CA ALA A 97 -2.20 3.54 10.17
C ALA A 97 -2.35 4.58 11.31
N PRO A 98 -3.58 4.88 11.74
CA PRO A 98 -3.82 5.73 12.91
C PRO A 98 -3.18 5.15 14.17
N GLU A 99 -3.05 5.99 15.20
CA GLU A 99 -2.58 5.58 16.52
C GLU A 99 -3.36 4.35 17.04
N ASN A 100 -2.64 3.40 17.64
CA ASN A 100 -3.14 2.10 18.12
C ASN A 100 -3.72 1.17 17.04
N TRP A 101 -3.53 1.46 15.76
CA TRP A 101 -3.93 0.57 14.66
C TRP A 101 -2.74 0.00 13.91
N VAL A 102 -2.97 -1.16 13.29
CA VAL A 102 -2.12 -1.73 12.25
C VAL A 102 -2.97 -2.04 11.04
N PHE A 103 -2.58 -1.48 9.90
CA PHE A 103 -3.15 -1.80 8.61
C PHE A 103 -2.15 -2.64 7.82
N SER A 104 -2.63 -3.76 7.27
CA SER A 104 -1.81 -4.65 6.47
C SER A 104 -2.62 -5.27 5.35
N GLN A 105 -1.97 -5.40 4.20
CA GLN A 105 -2.49 -6.11 3.04
C GLN A 105 -1.68 -7.38 2.82
N VAL A 106 -2.38 -8.47 2.52
CA VAL A 106 -1.78 -9.78 2.25
C VAL A 106 -2.27 -10.31 0.91
N PHE A 107 -1.32 -10.68 0.06
CA PHE A 107 -1.56 -11.18 -1.29
C PHE A 107 -1.14 -12.65 -1.37
N VAL A 108 -2.06 -13.55 -1.05
CA VAL A 108 -1.80 -14.99 -0.98
C VAL A 108 -1.89 -15.59 -2.39
N PRO A 109 -0.78 -16.13 -2.95
CA PRO A 109 -0.85 -16.84 -4.23
C PRO A 109 -1.73 -18.09 -4.12
N VAL A 110 -2.70 -18.23 -5.02
CA VAL A 110 -3.49 -19.45 -5.18
C VAL A 110 -2.86 -20.32 -6.24
N ASP A 111 -2.60 -19.72 -7.40
CA ASP A 111 -1.90 -20.30 -8.55
C ASP A 111 -1.19 -19.17 -9.33
N ASP A 112 -0.76 -19.46 -10.56
CA ASP A 112 -0.03 -18.51 -11.40
C ASP A 112 -0.88 -17.30 -11.84
N GLU A 113 -2.19 -17.42 -11.85
CA GLU A 113 -3.14 -16.45 -12.41
C GLU A 113 -4.13 -15.91 -11.37
N ASN A 114 -4.11 -16.40 -10.12
CA ASN A 114 -5.08 -16.05 -9.10
C ASN A 114 -4.44 -15.77 -7.73
N THR A 115 -5.00 -14.78 -7.04
CA THR A 115 -4.53 -14.31 -5.73
C THR A 115 -5.70 -14.12 -4.78
N ILE A 116 -5.58 -14.55 -3.53
CA ILE A 116 -6.49 -14.10 -2.47
C ILE A 116 -5.89 -12.89 -1.76
N PHE A 117 -6.62 -11.80 -1.81
CA PHE A 117 -6.32 -10.56 -1.13
C PHE A 117 -7.05 -10.46 0.23
N TYR A 118 -6.29 -10.13 1.27
CA TYR A 118 -6.82 -9.76 2.58
C TYR A 118 -6.38 -8.36 2.95
N PHE A 119 -7.33 -7.54 3.41
CA PHE A 119 -7.03 -6.28 4.08
C PHE A 119 -7.36 -6.43 5.57
N ILE A 120 -6.34 -6.36 6.41
CA ILE A 120 -6.44 -6.60 7.85
C ILE A 120 -6.25 -5.27 8.58
N HIS A 121 -7.25 -4.94 9.38
CA HIS A 121 -7.24 -3.84 10.34
C HIS A 121 -7.24 -4.43 11.75
N ALA A 122 -6.22 -4.14 12.54
CA ALA A 122 -6.08 -4.65 13.90
C ALA A 122 -5.84 -3.52 14.90
N ARG A 123 -6.44 -3.63 16.09
CA ARG A 123 -6.14 -2.81 17.27
C ARG A 123 -4.91 -3.34 17.99
N LEU A 124 -4.15 -2.44 18.60
CA LEU A 124 -2.97 -2.75 19.41
C LEU A 124 -3.21 -2.64 20.93
N ASP A 125 -4.37 -2.15 21.34
CA ASP A 125 -4.69 -1.83 22.73
C ASP A 125 -5.89 -2.62 23.26
N ASP A 126 -6.10 -3.82 22.74
CA ASP A 126 -7.13 -4.79 23.14
C ASP A 126 -8.58 -4.26 23.10
N GLU A 127 -8.80 -3.07 22.51
CA GLU A 127 -10.13 -2.51 22.30
C GLU A 127 -10.88 -3.29 21.21
N ASN A 128 -12.20 -3.41 21.38
CA ASN A 128 -13.06 -4.01 20.38
C ASN A 128 -13.18 -3.09 19.15
N ILE A 129 -13.27 -3.69 17.97
CA ILE A 129 -13.58 -2.96 16.74
C ILE A 129 -15.09 -2.74 16.68
N GLU A 130 -15.49 -1.48 16.82
CA GLU A 130 -16.90 -1.09 16.80
C GLU A 130 -17.57 -1.40 15.44
N PRO A 131 -18.83 -1.88 15.42
CA PRO A 131 -19.55 -2.19 14.18
C PRO A 131 -19.61 -1.02 13.19
N ASP A 132 -19.77 0.21 13.69
CA ASP A 132 -19.83 1.41 12.87
C ASP A 132 -18.49 1.70 12.18
N TYR A 133 -17.37 1.46 12.87
CA TYR A 133 -16.05 1.56 12.25
C TYR A 133 -15.92 0.54 11.12
N ARG A 134 -16.34 -0.71 11.35
CA ARG A 134 -16.30 -1.76 10.32
C ARG A 134 -17.16 -1.38 9.11
N ALA A 135 -18.35 -0.84 9.32
CA ALA A 135 -19.23 -0.39 8.24
C ALA A 135 -18.57 0.73 7.40
N LYS A 136 -17.97 1.73 8.05
CA LYS A 136 -17.23 2.81 7.38
C LYS A 136 -16.06 2.29 6.54
N ILE A 137 -15.31 1.31 7.05
CA ILE A 137 -14.18 0.69 6.32
C ILE A 137 -14.68 -0.07 5.09
N LEU A 138 -15.77 -0.83 5.22
CA LEU A 138 -16.36 -1.54 4.09
C LEU A 138 -16.83 -0.55 3.01
N GLU A 139 -17.53 0.52 3.39
CA GLU A 139 -17.95 1.58 2.48
C GLU A 139 -16.75 2.26 1.79
N TRP A 140 -15.75 2.68 2.55
CA TRP A 140 -14.54 3.33 2.01
C TRP A 140 -13.76 2.42 1.06
N SER A 141 -13.64 1.13 1.41
CA SER A 141 -12.95 0.14 0.58
C SER A 141 -13.69 -0.17 -0.72
N GLY A 142 -15.01 0.03 -0.75
CA GLY A 142 -15.91 -0.39 -1.84
C GLY A 142 -16.19 -1.90 -1.86
N VAL A 143 -15.69 -2.65 -0.87
CA VAL A 143 -15.89 -4.09 -0.82
C VAL A 143 -17.35 -4.41 -0.53
N GLY A 144 -18.03 -4.90 -1.56
CA GLY A 144 -19.43 -5.32 -1.50
C GLY A 144 -19.61 -6.80 -1.17
N GLU A 145 -20.73 -7.34 -1.61
CA GLU A 145 -21.02 -8.77 -1.49
C GLU A 145 -20.03 -9.60 -2.33
N LEU A 146 -19.62 -10.74 -1.76
CA LEU A 146 -18.75 -11.70 -2.41
C LEU A 146 -19.55 -12.94 -2.78
N ASP A 147 -19.25 -13.53 -3.93
CA ASP A 147 -19.76 -14.84 -4.32
C ASP A 147 -19.11 -15.97 -3.51
N GLU A 148 -19.52 -17.21 -3.79
CA GLU A 148 -18.99 -18.41 -3.14
C GLU A 148 -17.48 -18.64 -3.35
N ASN A 149 -16.89 -17.99 -4.35
CA ASN A 149 -15.47 -18.02 -4.70
C ASN A 149 -14.73 -16.75 -4.25
N PHE A 150 -15.35 -15.93 -3.40
CA PHE A 150 -14.81 -14.69 -2.86
C PHE A 150 -14.57 -13.58 -3.89
N HIS A 151 -15.20 -13.65 -5.06
CA HIS A 151 -15.17 -12.57 -6.05
C HIS A 151 -16.31 -11.58 -5.83
N MET A 152 -16.05 -10.31 -6.11
CA MET A 152 -17.11 -9.31 -6.29
C MET A 152 -17.70 -9.42 -7.70
N ASP A 153 -18.91 -8.89 -7.91
CA ASP A 153 -19.52 -8.69 -9.25
C ASP A 153 -18.83 -7.53 -10.02
N PHE A 154 -17.52 -7.58 -10.06
CA PHE A 154 -16.62 -6.54 -10.52
C PHE A 154 -15.52 -7.24 -11.32
N HIS A 155 -15.52 -7.06 -12.64
CA HIS A 155 -14.65 -7.82 -13.55
C HIS A 155 -14.52 -7.14 -14.92
N SER A 156 -13.54 -7.58 -15.71
CA SER A 156 -13.29 -7.02 -17.06
C SER A 156 -14.53 -7.01 -17.97
N GLY A 157 -15.35 -8.06 -17.93
CA GLY A 157 -16.59 -8.17 -18.74
C GLY A 157 -17.66 -7.11 -18.45
N ASN A 158 -17.69 -6.50 -17.26
CA ASN A 158 -18.56 -5.37 -16.94
C ASN A 158 -17.77 -4.05 -16.81
N MET A 159 -16.54 -4.03 -17.35
CA MET A 159 -15.59 -2.93 -17.26
C MET A 159 -15.39 -2.46 -15.83
N TRP A 160 -15.39 -3.38 -14.86
CA TRP A 160 -15.22 -3.07 -13.44
C TRP A 160 -16.24 -2.02 -12.96
N GLN A 161 -17.45 -2.03 -13.54
CA GLN A 161 -18.52 -1.09 -13.24
C GLN A 161 -18.11 0.40 -13.32
N GLN A 162 -17.13 0.75 -14.17
CA GLN A 162 -16.63 2.12 -14.30
C GLN A 162 -17.71 3.10 -14.75
N ASP A 163 -17.90 4.18 -13.99
CA ASP A 163 -18.68 5.34 -14.39
C ASP A 163 -17.87 6.23 -15.33
N ARG A 164 -18.10 6.09 -16.63
CA ARG A 164 -17.43 6.85 -17.69
C ARG A 164 -17.76 8.34 -17.66
N ASP A 165 -18.92 8.72 -17.16
CA ASP A 165 -19.30 10.13 -17.09
C ASP A 165 -18.50 10.82 -15.99
N LEU A 166 -18.34 10.19 -14.82
CA LEU A 166 -17.52 10.71 -13.72
C LEU A 166 -16.04 10.83 -14.07
N MET A 167 -15.56 10.09 -15.07
CA MET A 167 -14.19 10.23 -15.58
C MET A 167 -13.96 11.50 -16.41
N ASP A 168 -15.02 12.20 -16.81
CA ASP A 168 -14.89 13.44 -17.58
C ASP A 168 -14.45 14.60 -16.68
N ARG A 169 -13.14 14.83 -16.62
CA ARG A 169 -12.53 15.97 -15.91
C ARG A 169 -13.05 17.32 -16.36
N LYS A 170 -13.42 17.51 -17.64
CA LYS A 170 -13.93 18.80 -18.12
C LYS A 170 -15.33 19.07 -17.57
N LYS A 171 -16.14 18.01 -17.44
CA LYS A 171 -17.51 18.09 -16.94
C LYS A 171 -17.55 18.24 -15.42
N HIS A 172 -16.76 17.43 -14.70
CA HIS A 172 -16.85 17.33 -13.24
C HIS A 172 -15.83 18.19 -12.49
N GLY A 173 -14.89 18.82 -13.21
CA GLY A 173 -13.86 19.67 -12.61
C GLY A 173 -13.07 18.87 -11.59
N ASP A 174 -13.00 19.36 -10.36
CA ASP A 174 -12.36 18.63 -9.26
C ASP A 174 -13.09 17.31 -8.97
N LYS A 175 -14.42 17.25 -9.01
CA LYS A 175 -15.22 16.07 -8.62
C LYS A 175 -15.09 14.85 -9.55
N PHE A 176 -14.27 14.92 -10.60
CA PHE A 176 -14.02 13.78 -11.47
C PHE A 176 -13.38 12.62 -10.70
N SER A 177 -13.66 11.38 -11.12
CA SER A 177 -12.95 10.18 -10.66
C SER A 177 -11.90 9.79 -11.70
N PHE A 178 -10.69 9.42 -11.27
CA PHE A 178 -9.65 9.00 -12.22
C PHE A 178 -10.00 7.68 -12.91
N SER A 179 -10.56 6.75 -12.13
CA SER A 179 -10.87 5.39 -12.57
C SER A 179 -12.34 5.20 -12.97
N GLY A 180 -13.25 6.04 -12.44
CA GLY A 180 -14.69 5.81 -12.51
C GLY A 180 -15.18 4.68 -11.61
N MET A 181 -14.30 4.05 -10.83
CA MET A 181 -14.64 2.98 -9.89
C MET A 181 -14.88 3.58 -8.50
N THR A 182 -15.73 2.95 -7.69
CA THR A 182 -16.08 3.46 -6.36
C THR A 182 -15.48 2.56 -5.28
N GLY A 183 -14.62 3.17 -4.45
CA GLY A 183 -14.03 2.54 -3.27
C GLY A 183 -12.55 2.22 -3.46
N ASN A 184 -11.77 2.47 -2.41
CA ASN A 184 -10.31 2.47 -2.48
C ASN A 184 -9.74 1.12 -2.93
N GLN A 185 -10.25 0.01 -2.39
CA GLN A 185 -9.75 -1.33 -2.71
C GLN A 185 -10.27 -1.82 -4.06
N VAL A 186 -11.48 -1.42 -4.42
CA VAL A 186 -12.08 -1.69 -5.74
C VAL A 186 -11.26 -1.06 -6.85
N GLU A 187 -10.79 0.18 -6.65
CA GLU A 187 -9.89 0.84 -7.60
C GLU A 187 -8.61 0.06 -7.83
N ASP A 188 -7.92 -0.32 -6.75
CA ASP A 188 -6.69 -1.12 -6.81
C ASP A 188 -6.92 -2.44 -7.55
N LEU A 189 -7.97 -3.17 -7.15
CA LEU A 189 -8.37 -4.43 -7.77
C LEU A 189 -8.58 -4.29 -9.28
N GLY A 190 -9.31 -3.26 -9.71
CA GLY A 190 -9.62 -3.05 -11.11
C GLY A 190 -8.36 -2.79 -11.94
N ILE A 191 -7.45 -1.96 -11.43
CA ILE A 191 -6.17 -1.69 -12.11
C ILE A 191 -5.28 -2.94 -12.13
N GLN A 192 -5.17 -3.65 -11.00
CA GLN A 192 -4.37 -4.87 -10.87
C GLN A 192 -4.85 -5.97 -11.83
N GLU A 193 -6.15 -6.22 -11.92
CA GLU A 193 -6.72 -7.21 -12.85
C GLU A 193 -6.66 -6.74 -14.31
N SER A 194 -6.68 -5.43 -14.57
CA SER A 194 -6.66 -4.91 -15.95
C SER A 194 -5.36 -5.15 -16.71
N MET A 195 -4.27 -5.42 -15.98
CA MET A 195 -2.98 -5.90 -16.51
C MET A 195 -3.08 -7.35 -17.05
N GLY A 196 -4.18 -8.04 -16.76
CA GLY A 196 -4.40 -9.43 -17.12
C GLY A 196 -3.87 -10.41 -16.08
N PRO A 197 -4.00 -11.73 -16.34
CA PRO A 197 -3.61 -12.77 -15.38
C PRO A 197 -2.12 -12.71 -14.99
N ILE A 198 -1.26 -12.44 -15.98
CA ILE A 198 0.18 -12.21 -15.81
C ILE A 198 0.61 -11.10 -16.78
N GLU A 199 1.03 -9.95 -16.25
CA GLU A 199 1.50 -8.81 -17.04
C GLU A 199 2.76 -9.12 -17.88
N ASP A 200 2.75 -8.75 -19.17
CA ASP A 200 3.91 -8.81 -20.06
C ASP A 200 4.86 -7.62 -19.82
N ARG A 201 5.89 -7.87 -19.01
CA ARG A 201 6.87 -6.87 -18.63
C ARG A 201 7.99 -6.65 -19.66
N SER A 202 7.93 -7.26 -20.86
CA SER A 202 9.00 -7.13 -21.87
C SER A 202 9.22 -5.71 -22.39
N ARG A 203 8.21 -4.85 -22.25
CA ARG A 203 8.20 -3.45 -22.70
C ARG A 203 8.02 -2.44 -21.57
N GLU A 204 8.09 -2.89 -20.33
CA GLU A 204 7.92 -2.06 -19.15
C GLU A 204 9.09 -1.08 -18.99
N HIS A 205 8.79 0.16 -18.62
CA HIS A 205 9.78 1.21 -18.40
C HIS A 205 9.62 1.79 -16.99
N LEU A 206 10.34 1.22 -16.03
CA LEU A 206 10.30 1.67 -14.64
C LEU A 206 10.99 3.02 -14.46
N GLY A 207 10.36 3.91 -13.70
CA GLY A 207 10.84 5.23 -13.31
C GLY A 207 11.42 5.28 -11.89
N THR A 208 11.70 6.50 -11.42
CA THR A 208 12.23 6.74 -10.08
C THR A 208 11.22 6.44 -8.96
N SER A 209 9.92 6.55 -9.25
CA SER A 209 8.84 6.18 -8.33
C SER A 209 8.80 4.69 -8.02
N ASP A 210 9.29 3.85 -8.94
CA ASP A 210 9.17 2.39 -8.85
C ASP A 210 10.27 1.76 -8.00
N LEU A 211 10.92 2.55 -7.13
CA LEU A 211 12.01 2.09 -6.29
C LEU A 211 11.63 0.85 -5.47
N ALA A 212 10.45 0.84 -4.84
CA ALA A 212 9.98 -0.28 -4.04
C ALA A 212 9.72 -1.53 -4.90
N ILE A 213 9.09 -1.36 -6.07
CA ILE A 213 8.85 -2.44 -7.06
C ILE A 213 10.18 -3.07 -7.49
N ILE A 214 11.15 -2.25 -7.91
CA ILE A 214 12.48 -2.72 -8.33
C ILE A 214 13.17 -3.51 -7.20
N ARG A 215 13.05 -3.03 -5.95
CA ARG A 215 13.66 -3.68 -4.78
C ARG A 215 12.99 -5.01 -4.49
N MET A 216 11.66 -5.05 -4.46
CA MET A 216 10.88 -6.27 -4.24
C MET A 216 11.22 -7.35 -5.27
N ARG A 217 11.17 -7.02 -6.56
CA ARG A 217 11.46 -7.98 -7.63
C ARG A 217 12.86 -8.58 -7.50
N ARG A 218 13.87 -7.75 -7.25
CA ARG A 218 15.25 -8.23 -7.04
C ARG A 218 15.36 -9.15 -5.83
N LEU A 219 14.68 -8.79 -4.74
CA LEU A 219 14.67 -9.53 -3.49
C LEU A 219 14.03 -10.91 -3.64
N ILE A 220 12.85 -10.99 -4.27
CA ILE A 220 12.12 -12.24 -4.48
C ILE A 220 12.86 -13.15 -5.48
N LEU A 221 13.44 -12.59 -6.54
CA LEU A 221 14.27 -13.37 -7.48
C LEU A 221 15.54 -13.90 -6.81
N ASP A 222 16.18 -13.13 -5.93
CA ASP A 222 17.32 -13.62 -5.13
C ASP A 222 16.90 -14.73 -4.17
N ALA A 223 15.77 -14.56 -3.48
CA ALA A 223 15.21 -15.58 -2.58
C ALA A 223 14.94 -16.90 -3.30
N ALA A 224 14.35 -16.86 -4.51
CA ALA A 224 14.11 -18.05 -5.32
C ALA A 224 15.42 -18.75 -5.73
N ARG A 225 16.45 -17.98 -6.12
CA ARG A 225 17.78 -18.53 -6.47
C ARG A 225 18.49 -19.15 -5.27
N LYS A 226 18.40 -18.53 -4.10
CA LYS A 226 18.95 -19.05 -2.84
C LYS A 226 18.26 -20.35 -2.44
N TYR A 227 16.94 -20.37 -2.49
CA TYR A 227 16.16 -21.57 -2.22
C TYR A 227 16.53 -22.72 -3.16
N ALA A 228 16.68 -22.45 -4.47
CA ALA A 228 17.11 -23.46 -5.45
C ALA A 228 18.51 -24.05 -5.16
N LYS A 229 19.35 -23.36 -4.37
CA LYS A 229 20.66 -23.83 -3.90
C LYS A 229 20.62 -24.48 -2.51
N GLY A 230 19.45 -24.57 -1.87
CA GLY A 230 19.29 -25.08 -0.51
C GLY A 230 19.60 -24.08 0.61
N GLU A 231 19.73 -22.78 0.28
CA GLU A 231 19.90 -21.72 1.28
C GLU A 231 18.55 -21.24 1.82
N THR A 232 18.55 -20.67 3.03
CA THR A 232 17.34 -20.10 3.64
C THR A 232 16.93 -18.80 2.92
N PRO A 233 15.73 -18.74 2.31
CA PRO A 233 15.23 -17.51 1.69
C PRO A 233 14.86 -16.46 2.75
N ILE A 234 14.74 -15.21 2.29
CA ILE A 234 14.31 -14.10 3.14
C ILE A 234 12.92 -14.34 3.75
N GLY A 235 12.66 -13.78 4.93
CA GLY A 235 11.39 -13.98 5.66
C GLY A 235 11.37 -15.24 6.53
N LEU A 236 12.30 -16.17 6.38
CA LEU A 236 12.42 -17.34 7.29
C LEU A 236 13.46 -17.14 8.41
N GLY A 237 14.07 -15.96 8.48
CA GLY A 237 15.04 -15.60 9.51
C GLY A 237 14.40 -15.47 10.90
N ARG A 238 15.24 -15.49 11.95
CA ARG A 238 14.83 -15.37 13.36
C ARG A 238 15.38 -14.12 14.07
N ASN A 239 16.02 -13.22 13.33
CA ASN A 239 16.67 -12.02 13.87
C ASN A 239 15.75 -10.79 13.89
N PHE A 240 14.44 -10.99 13.77
CA PHE A 240 13.43 -9.95 13.81
C PHE A 240 12.12 -10.50 14.39
N SER A 241 11.27 -9.61 14.90
CA SER A 241 9.94 -9.90 15.42
C SER A 241 8.87 -9.41 14.46
N TYR A 242 8.11 -10.34 13.88
CA TYR A 242 6.94 -10.01 13.05
C TYR A 242 5.91 -9.18 13.81
N GLU A 243 5.71 -9.49 15.08
CA GLU A 243 4.74 -8.82 15.96
C GLU A 243 5.08 -7.35 16.19
N GLU A 244 6.32 -6.93 15.94
CA GLU A 244 6.78 -5.56 16.14
C GLU A 244 6.86 -4.76 14.83
N ILE A 245 6.68 -5.36 13.65
CA ILE A 245 6.80 -4.62 12.38
C ILE A 245 5.62 -3.66 12.22
N ARG A 246 5.91 -2.37 12.03
CA ARG A 246 4.91 -1.31 11.85
C ARG A 246 5.35 -0.32 10.79
N ALA A 247 4.43 0.05 9.91
CA ALA A 247 4.52 1.27 9.13
C ALA A 247 3.92 2.44 9.94
N ALA A 248 4.34 3.67 9.63
CA ALA A 248 3.83 4.86 10.31
C ALA A 248 4.05 6.10 9.45
N GLU A 249 3.52 7.21 9.93
CA GLU A 249 3.82 8.53 9.43
C GLU A 249 4.22 9.47 10.57
N LYS A 250 5.08 10.44 10.26
CA LYS A 250 5.60 11.38 11.25
C LYS A 250 6.10 12.66 10.59
N MET A 251 5.96 13.78 11.31
CA MET A 251 6.72 15.00 11.04
C MET A 251 8.06 14.94 11.76
N ILE A 252 9.16 15.17 11.03
CA ILE A 252 10.51 15.21 11.59
C ILE A 252 11.23 16.51 11.20
N GLU A 253 12.24 16.87 11.98
CA GLU A 253 13.08 18.03 11.67
C GLU A 253 13.90 17.80 10.40
N PRO A 254 14.18 18.85 9.61
CA PRO A 254 15.11 18.77 8.50
C PRO A 254 16.48 18.26 8.95
N GLY A 255 17.05 17.32 8.19
CA GLY A 255 18.35 16.71 8.49
C GLY A 255 18.30 15.54 9.47
N THR A 256 17.15 15.26 10.10
CA THR A 256 16.97 14.04 10.90
C THR A 256 16.76 12.82 10.01
N SER A 257 17.39 11.69 10.40
CA SER A 257 17.16 10.41 9.73
C SER A 257 15.82 9.82 10.15
N TRP A 258 15.02 9.38 9.19
CA TRP A 258 13.76 8.69 9.46
C TRP A 258 13.96 7.24 9.94
N LYS A 259 15.10 6.63 9.61
CA LYS A 259 15.43 5.24 9.93
C LYS A 259 15.49 5.06 11.44
N GLY A 260 14.71 4.12 11.96
CA GLY A 260 14.56 3.89 13.41
C GLY A 260 13.70 4.92 14.15
N GLN A 261 13.18 5.95 13.48
CA GLN A 261 12.35 6.99 14.11
C GLN A 261 10.88 7.00 13.66
N VAL A 262 10.60 6.41 12.50
CA VAL A 262 9.27 6.38 11.89
C VAL A 262 8.86 4.94 11.63
N GLY A 263 7.85 4.47 12.37
CA GLY A 263 7.42 3.08 12.39
C GLY A 263 8.32 2.20 13.25
N SER A 264 8.06 0.90 13.22
CA SER A 264 8.87 -0.10 13.91
C SER A 264 9.34 -1.14 12.91
N ARG A 265 10.62 -1.49 13.00
CA ARG A 265 11.26 -2.44 12.10
C ARG A 265 11.24 -3.86 12.66
N GLY A 266 10.81 -4.07 13.91
CA GLY A 266 10.94 -5.36 14.58
C GLY A 266 12.36 -5.94 14.60
N VAL A 267 13.38 -5.10 14.42
CA VAL A 267 14.79 -5.47 14.54
C VAL A 267 15.41 -4.62 15.65
N ALA A 268 16.29 -5.22 16.46
CA ALA A 268 17.02 -4.49 17.48
C ALA A 268 17.92 -3.41 16.83
N GLU A 269 18.04 -2.24 17.45
CA GLU A 269 18.77 -1.08 16.89
C GLU A 269 20.22 -1.38 16.46
N ASN A 270 20.84 -2.43 17.01
CA ASN A 270 22.21 -2.86 16.72
C ASN A 270 22.33 -4.00 15.68
N THR A 271 21.26 -4.38 14.98
CA THR A 271 21.32 -5.41 13.91
C THR A 271 21.44 -4.83 12.51
N ALA A 272 21.54 -3.51 12.37
CA ALA A 272 22.04 -2.90 11.14
C ALA A 272 23.54 -3.17 11.02
N ALA A 273 23.94 -4.36 10.60
CA ALA A 273 25.33 -4.67 10.33
C ALA A 273 25.49 -5.65 9.16
N ASN A 274 26.30 -5.17 8.21
CA ASN A 274 27.09 -5.88 7.19
C ASN A 274 26.39 -6.28 5.88
#